data_AF-A0A1Q7R5V1-F1
#
_entry.id   AF-A0A1Q7R5V1-F1
#
_cell.length_a   1.000
_cell.length_b   1.000
_cell.length_c   1.000
_cell.angle_alpha   90.00
_cell.angle_beta   90.00
_cell.angle_gamma   90.00
#
_symmetry.space_group_name_H-M   'P 1'
#
loop_
_entity.id
_entity.type
_entity.pdbx_description
1 polymer ?
#
loop_
_entity_poly.entity_id
_entity_poly.type
_entity_poly.pdbx_seq_one_letter_code
_entity_poly.pdbx_strand_id
1 'polypeptide(L)'
;MDLAVTREQFDAVRGARHLPDVLKNVLTGAKRAADGGGYVLHLTYEEATALNELCAWNVHTDASGAVSPESRVFDDLVKAILTHPDY
;
A
#
# COMPACT_ATOMS: atom_id res chain seq x y z
N MET A 1 -12.51 -5.16 -1.47
CA MET A 1 -11.59 -4.55 -2.45
C MET A 1 -10.40 -5.47 -2.62
N ASP A 2 -10.06 -5.82 -3.86
CA ASP A 2 -8.89 -6.64 -4.18
C ASP A 2 -7.80 -5.76 -4.80
N LEU A 3 -6.81 -5.38 -4.00
CA LEU A 3 -5.73 -4.51 -4.45
C LEU A 3 -4.52 -5.34 -4.88
N ALA A 4 -4.22 -5.33 -6.17
CA ALA A 4 -2.97 -5.88 -6.69
C ALA A 4 -1.81 -4.92 -6.34
N VAL A 5 -0.76 -5.46 -5.73
CA VAL A 5 0.45 -4.71 -5.35
C VAL A 5 1.70 -5.43 -5.84
N THR A 6 2.73 -4.67 -6.20
CA THR A 6 4.03 -5.24 -6.53
C THR A 6 4.69 -5.85 -5.29
N ARG A 7 5.71 -6.69 -5.49
CA ARG A 7 6.53 -7.19 -4.36
C ARG A 7 7.15 -6.04 -3.56
N GLU A 8 7.64 -5.02 -4.23
CA GLU A 8 8.27 -3.86 -3.59
C GLU A 8 7.28 -3.11 -2.70
N GLN A 9 6.06 -2.85 -3.21
CA GLN A 9 4.98 -2.25 -2.44
C GLN A 9 4.59 -3.10 -1.23
N PHE A 10 4.46 -4.42 -1.41
CA PHE A 10 4.18 -5.33 -0.31
C PHE A 10 5.26 -5.29 0.77
N ASP A 11 6.53 -5.34 0.38
CA ASP A 11 7.66 -5.30 1.31
C ASP A 11 7.78 -3.93 2.00
N ALA A 12 7.47 -2.83 1.32
CA ALA A 12 7.43 -1.49 1.91
C ALA A 12 6.36 -1.35 3.01
N VAL A 13 5.14 -1.83 2.75
CA VAL A 13 4.05 -1.83 3.74
C VAL A 13 4.40 -2.75 4.92
N ARG A 14 4.90 -3.96 4.64
CA ARG A 14 5.33 -4.91 5.68
C ARG A 14 6.46 -4.37 6.55
N GLY A 15 7.36 -3.58 5.98
CA GLY A 15 8.51 -2.97 6.65
C GLY A 15 8.20 -1.67 7.39
N ALA A 16 6.97 -1.14 7.31
CA ALA A 16 6.62 0.13 7.92
C ALA A 16 6.75 0.07 9.46
N ARG A 17 7.43 1.09 10.04
CA ARG A 17 7.76 1.14 11.48
C ARG A 17 6.56 1.02 12.40
N HIS A 18 5.42 1.59 12.01
CA HIS A 18 4.18 1.62 12.78
C HIS A 18 3.04 0.95 12.00
N LEU A 19 3.24 -0.32 11.62
CA LEU A 19 2.22 -1.11 10.92
C LEU A 19 1.01 -1.41 11.84
N PRO A 20 -0.21 -0.91 11.52
CA PRO A 20 -1.43 -1.22 12.27
C PRO A 20 -1.75 -2.72 12.28
N ASP A 21 -2.33 -3.20 13.38
CA ASP A 21 -2.65 -4.63 13.54
C ASP A 21 -3.64 -5.14 12.48
N VAL A 22 -4.60 -4.30 12.08
CA VAL A 22 -5.56 -4.65 11.02
C VAL A 22 -4.84 -4.99 9.70
N LEU A 23 -3.75 -4.27 9.39
CA LEU A 23 -2.95 -4.52 8.18
C LEU A 23 -2.02 -5.72 8.32
N LYS A 24 -1.61 -6.11 9.54
CA LYS A 24 -0.84 -7.35 9.75
C LYS A 24 -1.63 -8.57 9.28
N ASN A 25 -2.93 -8.59 9.56
CA ASN A 25 -3.82 -9.68 9.15
C ASN A 25 -3.97 -9.71 7.62
N VAL A 26 -4.18 -8.55 6.99
CA VAL A 26 -4.23 -8.40 5.54
C VAL A 26 -2.95 -8.95 4.88
N LEU A 27 -1.77 -8.53 5.36
CA LEU A 27 -0.49 -8.97 4.79
C LEU A 27 -0.25 -10.47 4.98
N THR A 28 -0.69 -11.02 6.11
CA THR A 28 -0.58 -12.47 6.39
C THR A 28 -1.50 -13.27 5.46
N GLY A 29 -2.68 -12.75 5.14
CA GLY A 29 -3.64 -13.36 4.23
C GLY A 29 -3.39 -13.07 2.74
N ALA A 30 -2.36 -12.29 2.41
CA ALA A 30 -2.08 -11.87 1.04
C ALA A 30 -1.77 -13.07 0.14
N LYS A 31 -2.38 -13.09 -1.04
CA LYS A 31 -2.16 -14.15 -2.04
C LYS A 31 -1.14 -13.69 -3.06
N ARG A 32 -0.38 -14.62 -3.64
CA ARG A 32 0.44 -14.33 -4.82
C ARG A 32 -0.47 -13.99 -5.99
N ALA A 33 -0.11 -12.96 -6.74
CA ALA A 33 -0.75 -12.68 -8.03
C ALA A 33 -0.48 -13.84 -9.01
N ALA A 34 -1.44 -14.14 -9.88
CA ALA A 34 -1.37 -15.28 -10.80
C ALA A 34 -0.24 -15.16 -11.83
N ASP A 35 0.20 -13.94 -12.13
CA ASP A 35 1.32 -13.63 -13.01
C ASP A 35 2.70 -13.71 -12.33
N GLY A 36 2.73 -13.98 -11.01
CA GLY A 36 3.95 -14.08 -10.21
C GLY A 36 4.65 -12.75 -9.88
N GLY A 37 4.12 -11.61 -10.33
CA GLY A 37 4.77 -10.30 -10.19
C GLY A 37 4.62 -9.63 -8.81
N GLY A 38 3.70 -10.11 -7.98
CA GLY A 38 3.36 -9.44 -6.73
C GLY A 38 2.38 -10.19 -5.85
N TYR A 39 1.50 -9.44 -5.22
CA TYR A 39 0.49 -9.93 -4.28
C TYR A 39 -0.86 -9.30 -4.55
N VAL A 40 -1.92 -9.97 -4.10
CA VAL A 40 -3.27 -9.44 -4.02
C VAL A 40 -3.64 -9.33 -2.55
N LEU A 41 -3.98 -8.11 -2.13
CA LEU A 41 -4.50 -7.80 -0.80
C LEU A 41 -6.02 -7.77 -0.86
N HIS A 42 -6.66 -8.61 -0.07
CA HIS A 42 -8.10 -8.57 0.14
C HIS A 42 -8.38 -7.62 1.30
N LEU A 43 -9.00 -6.48 0.99
CA LEU A 43 -9.23 -5.36 1.91
C LEU A 43 -10.72 -5.12 2.07
N THR A 44 -11.16 -4.94 3.32
CA THR A 44 -12.38 -4.18 3.64
C THR A 44 -12.15 -2.68 3.41
N TYR A 45 -13.23 -1.89 3.43
CA TYR A 45 -13.12 -0.43 3.32
C TYR A 45 -12.27 0.18 4.44
N GLU A 46 -12.43 -0.30 5.67
CA GLU A 46 -11.65 0.14 6.84
C GLU A 46 -10.16 -0.19 6.67
N GLU A 47 -9.84 -1.40 6.22
CA GLU A 47 -8.46 -1.81 5.94
C GLU A 47 -7.85 -1.03 4.77
N ALA A 48 -8.61 -0.75 3.72
CA ALA A 48 -8.16 0.09 2.61
C ALA A 48 -7.89 1.52 3.08
N THR A 49 -8.73 2.07 3.95
CA THR A 49 -8.53 3.39 4.57
C THR A 49 -7.27 3.41 5.43
N ALA A 50 -7.10 2.41 6.32
CA ALA A 50 -5.91 2.30 7.15
C ALA A 50 -4.62 2.13 6.32
N LEU A 51 -4.68 1.38 5.21
CA LEU A 51 -3.57 1.24 4.29
C LEU A 51 -3.24 2.57 3.59
N ASN A 52 -4.25 3.31 3.16
CA ASN A 52 -4.07 4.62 2.56
C ASN A 52 -3.43 5.61 3.54
N GLU A 53 -3.92 5.67 4.79
CA GLU A 53 -3.34 6.53 5.84
C GLU A 53 -1.87 6.18 6.12
N LEU A 54 -1.57 4.88 6.27
CA LEU A 54 -0.19 4.42 6.44
C LEU A 54 0.69 4.87 5.28
N CYS A 55 0.25 4.68 4.04
CA CYS A 55 1.02 5.07 2.87
C CYS A 55 1.21 6.59 2.81
N ALA A 56 0.14 7.36 3.03
CA ALA A 56 0.18 8.83 3.02
C ALA A 56 1.17 9.39 4.05
N TRP A 57 1.29 8.80 5.24
CA TRP A 57 2.28 9.21 6.25
C TRP A 57 3.74 8.93 5.84
N ASN A 58 3.96 8.00 4.92
CA ASN A 58 5.29 7.67 4.40
C ASN A 58 5.60 8.38 3.07
N VAL A 59 4.70 9.23 2.57
CA VAL A 59 4.98 10.10 1.42
C VAL A 59 5.75 11.33 1.88
N HIS A 60 6.93 11.54 1.33
CA HIS A 60 7.78 12.70 1.58
C HIS A 60 8.00 13.49 0.30
N THR A 61 8.03 14.81 0.43
CA THR A 61 8.26 15.72 -0.70
C THR A 61 9.55 16.52 -0.50
N ASP A 62 10.21 16.85 -1.61
CA ASP A 62 11.35 17.76 -1.59
C ASP A 62 10.91 19.23 -1.52
N ALA A 63 11.87 20.15 -1.53
CA ALA A 63 11.60 21.59 -1.46
C ALA A 63 10.80 22.14 -2.65
N SER A 64 10.73 21.41 -3.77
CA SER A 64 9.91 21.76 -4.95
C SER A 64 8.48 21.22 -4.85
N GLY A 65 8.18 20.40 -3.83
CA GLY A 65 6.90 19.71 -3.68
C GLY A 65 6.82 18.39 -4.46
N ALA A 66 7.92 17.93 -5.06
CA ALA A 66 7.94 16.66 -5.76
C ALA A 66 8.11 15.50 -4.76
N VAL A 67 7.38 14.40 -4.97
CA VAL A 67 7.51 13.18 -4.15
C VAL A 67 8.94 12.65 -4.30
N SER A 68 9.59 12.44 -3.15
CA SER A 68 10.96 11.94 -3.09
C SER A 68 11.05 10.55 -3.72
N PRO A 69 12.18 10.19 -4.35
CA PRO A 69 12.34 8.86 -4.96
C PRO A 69 12.10 7.72 -3.97
N GLU A 70 12.53 7.90 -2.72
CA GLU A 70 12.45 6.91 -1.65
C GLU A 70 11.01 6.64 -1.20
N SER A 71 10.13 7.63 -1.26
CA SER A 71 8.72 7.50 -0.87
C SER A 71 7.76 7.23 -2.03
N ARG A 72 8.27 7.12 -3.27
CA ARG A 72 7.44 6.93 -4.46
C ARG A 72 6.56 5.68 -4.39
N VAL A 73 7.09 4.60 -3.81
CA VAL A 73 6.35 3.35 -3.59
C VAL A 73 5.05 3.56 -2.81
N PHE A 74 5.05 4.48 -1.83
CA PHE A 74 3.88 4.78 -1.02
C PHE A 74 2.91 5.72 -1.73
N ASP A 75 3.42 6.69 -2.49
CA ASP A 75 2.58 7.59 -3.31
C ASP A 75 1.83 6.81 -4.40
N ASP A 76 2.49 5.85 -5.04
CA ASP A 76 1.86 4.97 -6.01
C ASP A 76 0.75 4.11 -5.37
N LEU A 77 0.95 3.65 -4.13
CA LEU A 77 -0.08 2.93 -3.37
C LEU A 77 -1.27 3.83 -3.00
N VAL A 78 -1.02 5.05 -2.51
CA VAL A 78 -2.09 6.03 -2.23
C VAL A 78 -2.96 6.23 -3.47
N LYS A 79 -2.34 6.47 -4.63
CA LYS A 79 -3.05 6.65 -5.89
C LYS A 79 -3.82 5.39 -6.29
N ALA A 80 -3.20 4.22 -6.19
CA ALA A 80 -3.85 2.96 -6.52
C ALA A 80 -5.07 2.69 -5.65
N ILE A 81 -5.02 3.04 -4.36
CA ILE A 81 -6.14 2.88 -3.43
C ILE A 81 -7.26 3.87 -3.76
N LEU A 82 -6.95 5.17 -3.81
CA LEU A 82 -7.94 6.24 -4.02
C LEU A 82 -8.64 6.19 -5.39
N THR A 83 -8.01 5.56 -6.39
CA THR A 83 -8.59 5.42 -7.74
C THR A 83 -9.17 4.03 -8.02
N HIS A 84 -9.14 3.12 -7.03
CA HIS A 84 -9.73 1.81 -7.18
C HIS A 84 -11.26 1.91 -7.24
N PRO A 85 -11.94 1.19 -8.15
CA PRO A 85 -13.39 1.30 -8.34
C PRO A 85 -14.23 0.88 -7.13
N ASP A 86 -13.67 0.01 -6.28
CA ASP A 86 -14.33 -0.49 -5.06
C ASP A 86 -13.92 0.26 -3.77
N TYR A 87 -13.18 1.37 -3.89
CA TYR A 87 -12.77 2.20 -2.75
C TYR A 87 -13.85 3.21 -2.38
#